data_AF-A0A9Q5CF72-F1
#
_entry.id   AF-A0A9Q5CF72-F1
#
_cell.length_a   1.000
_cell.length_b   1.000
_cell.length_c   1.000
_cell.angle_alpha   90.00
_cell.angle_beta   90.00
_cell.angle_gamma   90.00
#
_symmetry.space_group_name_H-M   'P 1'
#
loop_
_entity.id
_entity.type
_entity.pdbx_description
1 polymer ?
#
loop_
_entity_poly.entity_id
_entity_poly.type
_entity_poly.pdbx_seq_one_letter_code
_entity_poly.pdbx_strand_id
1 'polypeptide(L)'
;MKKIISIAAVAALTLSSMASAQSFSEAFDAARALQGANGTFEWNGKKYSTQTIEEALASKPANAENAQALFDAAKAKYKESQEAGFAWRDTKKYLKESKEAIAAGEFQKAMDLAARAHYQARKGVEQRDYAEKHWIDAVPPLN
;
A
#
# COMPACT_ATOMS: atom_id res chain seq x y z
N MET A 1 33.03 26.46 33.39
CA MET A 1 32.70 27.26 32.19
C MET A 1 33.22 26.54 30.95
N LYS A 2 32.32 26.10 30.07
CA LYS A 2 32.52 26.04 28.61
C LYS A 2 31.15 25.72 28.00
N LYS A 3 30.50 26.77 27.52
CA LYS A 3 29.27 26.71 26.73
C LYS A 3 29.64 26.12 25.38
N ILE A 4 28.94 25.08 24.94
CA ILE A 4 28.92 24.69 23.52
C ILE A 4 27.47 24.84 23.08
N ILE A 5 27.21 25.98 22.44
CA ILE A 5 26.06 26.20 21.58
C ILE A 5 26.53 25.85 20.17
N SER A 6 25.85 24.94 19.49
CA SER A 6 25.93 24.71 18.04
C SER A 6 24.60 24.06 17.65
N ILE A 7 23.56 24.86 17.37
CA ILE A 7 23.14 25.24 16.02
C ILE A 7 23.21 24.05 15.05
N ALA A 8 22.10 23.33 14.94
CA ALA A 8 21.71 22.59 13.75
C ALA A 8 20.18 22.61 13.62
N ALA A 9 19.59 23.81 13.73
CA ALA A 9 18.19 24.07 13.42
C ALA A 9 18.09 24.69 12.03
N VAL A 10 18.60 24.00 10.99
CA VAL A 10 18.37 24.36 9.57
C VAL A 10 18.33 23.08 8.74
N ALA A 11 17.37 22.19 9.04
CA ALA A 11 17.02 21.10 8.12
C ALA A 11 15.49 20.85 8.07
N ALA A 12 14.70 21.58 8.87
CA ALA A 12 13.25 21.39 8.94
C ALA A 12 12.44 22.36 8.04
N LEU A 13 13.10 23.33 7.38
CA LEU A 13 12.40 24.42 6.67
C LEU A 13 12.57 24.40 5.14
N THR A 14 13.30 23.43 4.57
CA THR A 14 13.43 23.29 3.10
C THR A 14 12.70 22.07 2.53
N LEU A 15 12.19 21.16 3.38
CA LEU A 15 11.39 20.02 2.92
C LEU A 15 9.92 20.40 2.62
N SER A 16 9.43 21.52 3.16
CA SER A 16 8.01 21.88 3.10
C SER A 16 7.54 22.44 1.75
N SER A 17 8.45 22.84 0.85
CA SER A 17 8.07 23.43 -0.45
C SER A 17 8.22 22.48 -1.64
N MET A 18 8.85 21.32 -1.48
CA MET A 18 8.99 20.30 -2.54
C MET A 18 7.89 19.24 -2.50
N ALA A 19 7.10 19.16 -1.41
CA ALA A 19 6.07 18.14 -1.23
C ALA A 19 4.79 18.36 -2.06
N SER A 20 4.58 19.57 -2.61
CA SER A 20 3.30 19.95 -3.23
C SER A 20 3.14 19.56 -4.71
N ALA A 21 4.17 18.99 -5.35
CA ALA A 21 4.14 18.58 -6.75
C ALA A 21 4.15 17.05 -6.97
N GLN A 22 4.41 16.28 -5.91
CA GLN A 22 4.44 14.81 -5.97
C GLN A 22 3.06 14.22 -5.67
N SER A 23 2.68 13.19 -6.42
CA SER A 23 1.48 12.40 -6.15
C SER A 23 1.55 11.77 -4.75
N PHE A 24 0.40 11.40 -4.18
CA PHE A 24 0.38 10.73 -2.87
C PHE A 24 1.26 9.47 -2.85
N SER A 25 1.26 8.69 -3.95
CA SER A 25 2.08 7.48 -4.05
C SER A 25 3.57 7.79 -3.93
N GLU A 26 4.06 8.81 -4.65
CA GLU A 26 5.46 9.21 -4.59
C GLU A 26 5.85 9.72 -3.19
N ALA A 27 4.97 10.49 -2.55
CA ALA A 27 5.18 10.96 -1.18
C ALA A 27 5.21 9.78 -0.18
N PHE A 28 4.30 8.82 -0.34
CA PHE A 28 4.26 7.59 0.46
C PHE A 28 5.52 6.74 0.27
N ASP A 29 5.93 6.50 -0.98
CA ASP A 29 7.09 5.67 -1.31
C ASP A 29 8.39 6.30 -0.79
N ALA A 30 8.55 7.61 -0.93
CA ALA A 30 9.69 8.35 -0.38
C ALA A 30 9.72 8.29 1.16
N ALA A 31 8.57 8.52 1.81
CA ALA A 31 8.47 8.44 3.27
C ALA A 31 8.78 7.03 3.77
N ARG A 32 8.26 6.00 3.10
CA ARG A 32 8.48 4.60 3.44
C ARG A 32 9.93 4.17 3.22
N ALA A 33 10.60 4.65 2.17
CA ALA A 33 12.02 4.40 1.93
C ALA A 33 12.90 4.99 3.06
N LEU A 34 12.52 6.14 3.62
CA LEU A 34 13.28 6.81 4.67
C LEU A 34 12.97 6.28 6.08
N GLN A 35 11.71 5.98 6.37
CA GLN A 35 11.24 5.69 7.73
C GLN A 35 10.88 4.21 7.97
N GLY A 36 10.86 3.39 6.92
CA GLY A 36 10.38 2.01 6.97
C GLY A 36 8.86 1.91 7.08
N ALA A 37 8.35 0.73 7.45
CA ALA A 37 6.90 0.47 7.46
C ALA A 37 6.15 1.19 8.59
N ASN A 38 6.78 1.45 9.73
CA ASN A 38 6.11 1.96 10.94
C ASN A 38 6.29 3.48 11.18
N GLY A 39 6.70 4.21 10.15
CA GLY A 39 6.82 5.65 10.16
C GLY A 39 5.50 6.40 9.93
N THR A 40 5.61 7.73 9.93
CA THR A 40 4.51 8.65 9.59
C THR A 40 5.04 9.82 8.78
N PHE A 41 4.24 10.33 7.85
CA PHE A 41 4.60 11.48 7.04
C PHE A 41 3.43 12.44 6.90
N GLU A 42 3.74 13.69 6.59
CA GLU A 42 2.74 14.73 6.33
C GLU A 42 2.61 14.93 4.81
N TRP A 43 1.37 14.96 4.32
CA TRP A 43 1.05 15.27 2.94
C TRP A 43 -0.20 16.15 2.90
N ASN A 44 -0.14 17.29 2.20
CA ASN A 44 -1.24 18.26 2.14
C ASN A 44 -1.86 18.62 3.51
N GLY A 45 -1.00 18.81 4.52
CA GLY A 45 -1.41 19.18 5.88
C GLY A 45 -2.08 18.07 6.70
N LYS A 46 -2.10 16.83 6.20
CA LYS A 46 -2.61 15.65 6.91
C LYS A 46 -1.48 14.66 7.20
N LYS A 47 -1.54 14.00 8.35
CA LYS A 47 -0.61 12.92 8.73
C LYS A 47 -1.10 11.58 8.21
N TYR A 48 -0.19 10.81 7.63
CA TYR A 48 -0.41 9.47 7.10
C TYR A 48 0.60 8.49 7.67
N SER A 49 0.21 7.22 7.75
CA SER A 49 1.12 6.12 8.08
C SER A 49 1.89 5.70 6.84
N THR A 50 3.13 5.24 7.02
CA THR A 50 3.91 4.56 5.98
C THR A 50 3.55 3.08 5.84
N GLN A 51 2.60 2.55 6.61
CA GLN A 51 2.12 1.17 6.44
C GLN A 51 1.23 1.07 5.19
N THR A 52 1.40 -0.02 4.45
CA THR A 52 0.44 -0.40 3.42
C THR A 52 -0.87 -0.86 4.06
N ILE A 53 -1.96 -0.84 3.31
CA ILE A 53 -3.28 -1.32 3.80
C ILE A 53 -3.17 -2.77 4.27
N GLU A 54 -2.39 -3.60 3.57
CA GLU A 54 -2.19 -5.00 3.94
C GLU A 54 -1.47 -5.14 5.28
N GLU A 55 -0.44 -4.36 5.54
CA GLU A 55 0.29 -4.35 6.81
C GLU A 55 -0.56 -3.80 7.96
N ALA A 56 -1.28 -2.70 7.71
CA ALA A 56 -2.14 -2.09 8.71
C ALA A 56 -3.28 -3.03 9.12
N LEU A 57 -3.84 -3.79 8.19
CA LEU A 57 -4.88 -4.76 8.49
C LEU A 57 -4.30 -6.05 9.10
N ALA A 58 -3.14 -6.53 8.64
CA ALA A 58 -2.48 -7.73 9.17
C ALA A 58 -1.89 -7.54 10.58
N SER A 59 -1.58 -6.30 10.99
CA SER A 59 -1.10 -5.99 12.35
C SER A 59 -2.20 -6.02 13.41
N LYS A 60 -3.47 -6.05 13.01
CA LYS A 60 -4.59 -6.14 13.94
C LYS A 60 -4.66 -7.53 14.59
N PRO A 61 -5.22 -7.66 15.80
CA PRO A 61 -5.41 -8.96 16.44
C PRO A 61 -6.18 -9.94 15.55
N ALA A 62 -5.69 -11.17 15.44
CA ALA A 62 -6.34 -12.23 14.67
C ALA A 62 -7.64 -12.68 15.33
N ASN A 63 -8.77 -12.20 14.80
CA ASN A 63 -10.12 -12.56 15.24
C ASN A 63 -11.09 -12.53 14.05
N ALA A 64 -12.33 -12.97 14.28
CA ALA A 64 -13.35 -13.07 13.23
C ALA A 64 -13.63 -11.72 12.53
N GLU A 65 -13.73 -10.64 13.31
CA GLU A 65 -14.03 -9.30 12.80
C GLU A 65 -12.92 -8.78 11.89
N ASN A 66 -11.67 -8.82 12.35
CA ASN A 66 -10.52 -8.33 11.59
C ASN A 66 -10.23 -9.20 10.36
N ALA A 67 -10.39 -10.52 10.46
CA ALA A 67 -10.27 -11.42 9.32
C ALA A 67 -11.33 -11.13 8.25
N GLN A 68 -12.58 -10.91 8.66
CA GLN A 68 -13.66 -10.56 7.74
C GLN A 68 -13.44 -9.18 7.10
N ALA A 69 -13.02 -8.18 7.88
CA ALA A 69 -12.72 -6.83 7.37
C ALA A 69 -11.60 -6.85 6.32
N LEU A 70 -10.52 -7.60 6.55
CA LEU A 70 -9.42 -7.73 5.59
C LEU A 70 -9.85 -8.54 4.35
N PHE A 71 -10.64 -9.60 4.51
CA PHE A 71 -11.24 -10.31 3.38
C PHE A 71 -12.11 -9.40 2.51
N ASP A 72 -12.96 -8.56 3.11
CA ASP A 72 -13.84 -7.67 2.38
C ASP A 72 -13.07 -6.57 1.64
N ALA A 73 -12.03 -6.00 2.27
CA ALA A 73 -11.10 -5.09 1.60
C ALA A 73 -10.42 -5.76 0.40
N ALA A 74 -9.90 -6.98 0.58
CA ALA A 74 -9.24 -7.74 -0.48
C ALA A 74 -10.19 -8.05 -1.64
N LYS A 75 -11.44 -8.43 -1.33
CA LYS A 75 -12.49 -8.71 -2.31
C LYS A 75 -12.88 -7.46 -3.11
N ALA A 76 -13.04 -6.32 -2.44
CA ALA A 76 -13.34 -5.06 -3.09
C ALA A 76 -12.22 -4.64 -4.06
N LYS A 77 -10.95 -4.72 -3.61
CA LYS A 77 -9.81 -4.39 -4.48
C LYS A 77 -9.66 -5.38 -5.63
N TYR A 78 -9.92 -6.67 -5.40
CA TYR A 78 -9.90 -7.67 -6.48
C TYR A 78 -10.94 -7.35 -7.56
N LYS A 79 -12.16 -6.93 -7.17
CA LYS A 79 -13.18 -6.50 -8.13
C LYS A 79 -12.69 -5.33 -8.99
N GLU A 80 -12.09 -4.32 -8.40
CA GLU A 80 -11.50 -3.18 -9.13
C GLU A 80 -10.42 -3.66 -10.12
N SER A 81 -9.54 -4.56 -9.69
CA SER A 81 -8.50 -5.14 -10.55
C SER A 81 -9.08 -5.98 -11.70
N GLN A 82 -10.19 -6.69 -11.48
CA GLN A 82 -10.91 -7.43 -12.51
C GLN A 82 -11.55 -6.50 -13.54
N GLU A 83 -12.23 -5.45 -13.09
CA GLU A 83 -12.85 -4.43 -13.95
C GLU A 83 -11.80 -3.70 -14.79
N ALA A 84 -10.61 -3.50 -14.24
CA ALA A 84 -9.46 -2.97 -14.95
C ALA A 84 -8.86 -3.93 -16.00
N GLY A 85 -9.13 -5.24 -15.92
CA GLY A 85 -8.53 -6.26 -16.79
C GLY A 85 -7.11 -6.69 -16.38
N PHE A 86 -6.64 -6.28 -15.20
CA PHE A 86 -5.28 -6.57 -14.69
C PHE A 86 -5.29 -7.49 -13.46
N ALA A 87 -6.36 -8.26 -13.26
CA ALA A 87 -6.46 -9.22 -12.16
C ALA A 87 -5.47 -10.37 -12.31
N TRP A 88 -4.63 -10.57 -11.27
CA TRP A 88 -3.69 -11.68 -11.22
C TRP A 88 -4.40 -13.01 -10.91
N ARG A 89 -3.90 -14.11 -11.48
CA ARG A 89 -4.54 -15.45 -11.46
C ARG A 89 -4.84 -15.96 -10.04
N ASP A 90 -3.91 -15.81 -9.11
CA ASP A 90 -4.00 -16.42 -7.77
C ASP A 90 -4.89 -15.66 -6.79
N THR A 91 -5.24 -14.41 -7.08
CA THR A 91 -6.03 -13.57 -6.15
C THR A 91 -7.36 -14.24 -5.77
N LYS A 92 -8.04 -14.83 -6.75
CA LYS A 92 -9.29 -15.58 -6.53
C LYS A 92 -9.09 -16.79 -5.61
N LYS A 93 -7.98 -17.50 -5.75
CA LYS A 93 -7.64 -18.67 -4.94
C LYS A 93 -7.42 -18.25 -3.48
N TYR A 94 -6.63 -17.21 -3.24
CA TYR A 94 -6.38 -16.72 -1.89
C TYR A 94 -7.64 -16.20 -1.20
N LEU A 95 -8.54 -15.52 -1.92
CA LEU A 95 -9.85 -15.13 -1.36
C LEU A 95 -10.67 -16.36 -0.96
N LYS A 96 -10.72 -17.40 -1.80
CA LYS A 96 -11.43 -18.63 -1.47
C LYS A 96 -10.87 -19.27 -0.20
N GLU A 97 -9.56 -19.49 -0.15
CA GLU A 97 -8.89 -20.11 1.01
C GLU A 97 -9.01 -19.25 2.27
N SER A 98 -8.97 -17.92 2.13
CA SER A 98 -9.21 -16.99 3.24
C SER A 98 -10.61 -17.17 3.81
N LYS A 99 -11.64 -17.26 2.96
CA LYS A 99 -13.02 -17.46 3.42
C LYS A 99 -13.23 -18.81 4.10
N GLU A 100 -12.59 -19.86 3.60
CA GLU A 100 -12.56 -21.18 4.23
C GLU A 100 -11.89 -21.13 5.61
N ALA A 101 -10.75 -20.43 5.74
CA ALA A 101 -10.06 -20.24 7.01
C ALA A 101 -10.90 -19.42 8.02
N ILE A 102 -11.66 -18.41 7.58
CA ILE A 102 -12.62 -17.70 8.45
C ILE A 102 -13.66 -18.67 9.01
N ALA A 103 -14.23 -19.52 8.16
CA ALA A 103 -15.24 -20.50 8.57
C ALA A 103 -14.69 -21.56 9.55
N ALA A 104 -13.39 -21.89 9.42
CA ALA A 104 -12.68 -22.81 10.30
C ALA A 104 -12.19 -22.18 11.62
N GLY A 105 -12.35 -20.86 11.80
CA GLY A 105 -11.80 -20.15 12.97
C GLY A 105 -10.29 -19.93 12.92
N GLU A 106 -9.64 -20.20 11.79
CA GLU A 106 -8.21 -20.04 11.56
C GLU A 106 -7.87 -18.58 11.21
N PHE A 107 -8.18 -17.64 12.10
CA PHE A 107 -8.21 -16.21 11.78
C PHE A 107 -6.87 -15.62 11.30
N GLN A 108 -5.74 -16.05 11.87
CA GLN A 108 -4.42 -15.58 11.41
C GLN A 108 -4.17 -15.99 9.95
N LYS A 109 -4.43 -17.26 9.63
CA LYS A 109 -4.29 -17.78 8.26
C LYS A 109 -5.25 -17.08 7.30
N ALA A 110 -6.48 -16.83 7.73
CA ALA A 110 -7.45 -16.06 6.96
C ALA A 110 -6.94 -14.66 6.61
N MET A 111 -6.37 -13.96 7.61
CA MET A 111 -5.79 -12.64 7.44
C MET A 111 -4.57 -12.67 6.51
N ASP A 112 -3.67 -13.63 6.66
CA ASP A 112 -2.49 -13.77 5.79
C ASP A 112 -2.88 -14.02 4.32
N LEU A 113 -3.90 -14.85 4.07
CA LEU A 113 -4.43 -15.12 2.74
C LEU A 113 -5.13 -13.89 2.14
N ALA A 114 -5.96 -13.20 2.93
CA ALA A 114 -6.62 -11.98 2.48
C ALA A 114 -5.63 -10.85 2.22
N ALA A 115 -4.58 -10.69 3.02
CA ALA A 115 -3.49 -9.74 2.78
C ALA A 115 -2.79 -10.01 1.44
N ARG A 116 -2.45 -11.28 1.14
CA ARG A 116 -1.87 -11.65 -0.16
C ARG A 116 -2.81 -11.34 -1.31
N ALA A 117 -4.09 -11.64 -1.17
CA ALA A 117 -5.09 -11.33 -2.17
C ALA A 117 -5.19 -9.82 -2.42
N HIS A 118 -5.27 -9.02 -1.36
CA HIS A 118 -5.32 -7.56 -1.45
C HIS A 118 -4.07 -7.00 -2.14
N TYR A 119 -2.88 -7.49 -1.76
CA TYR A 119 -1.62 -7.10 -2.37
C TYR A 119 -1.62 -7.35 -3.89
N GLN A 120 -1.98 -8.56 -4.32
CA GLN A 120 -2.03 -8.90 -5.75
C GLN A 120 -3.05 -8.04 -6.51
N ALA A 121 -4.23 -7.81 -5.92
CA ALA A 121 -5.25 -6.96 -6.52
C ALA A 121 -4.76 -5.51 -6.68
N ARG A 122 -4.13 -4.95 -5.64
CA ARG A 122 -3.55 -3.61 -5.69
C ARG A 122 -2.44 -3.51 -6.73
N LYS A 123 -1.55 -4.51 -6.80
CA LYS A 123 -0.50 -4.57 -7.83
C LYS A 123 -1.06 -4.63 -9.25
N GLY A 124 -2.18 -5.34 -9.46
CA GLY A 124 -2.88 -5.31 -10.75
C GLY A 124 -3.37 -3.91 -11.13
N VAL A 125 -3.95 -3.16 -10.19
CA VAL A 125 -4.38 -1.77 -10.44
C VAL A 125 -3.18 -0.85 -10.71
N GLU A 126 -2.11 -0.94 -9.90
CA GLU A 126 -0.87 -0.17 -10.14
C GLU A 126 -0.26 -0.47 -11.52
N GLN A 127 -0.28 -1.74 -11.94
CA GLN A 127 0.18 -2.16 -13.26
C GLN A 127 -0.66 -1.54 -14.38
N ARG A 128 -1.98 -1.47 -14.21
CA ARG A 128 -2.89 -0.80 -15.14
C ARG A 128 -2.55 0.68 -15.27
N ASP A 129 -2.41 1.38 -14.14
CA ASP A 129 -2.11 2.81 -14.11
C ASP A 129 -0.74 3.12 -14.76
N TYR A 130 0.23 2.23 -14.59
CA TYR A 130 1.52 2.32 -15.28
C TYR A 130 1.36 2.10 -16.79
N ALA A 131 0.67 1.04 -17.21
CA ALA A 131 0.45 0.73 -18.61
C ALA A 131 -0.28 1.87 -19.35
N GLU A 132 -1.27 2.52 -18.72
CA GLU A 132 -1.97 3.68 -19.29
C GLU A 132 -1.04 4.88 -19.54
N LYS A 133 -0.02 5.08 -18.71
CA LYS A 133 0.94 6.18 -18.86
C LYS A 133 2.06 5.87 -19.84
N HIS A 134 2.42 4.59 -19.98
CA HIS A 134 3.60 4.12 -20.70
C HIS A 134 3.28 3.27 -21.93
N TRP A 135 2.03 3.26 -22.41
CA TRP A 135 1.63 2.43 -23.55
C TRP A 135 2.46 2.71 -24.81
N ILE A 136 2.87 3.96 -25.04
CA ILE A 136 3.64 4.36 -26.22
C ILE A 136 5.05 3.78 -26.19
N ASP A 137 5.63 3.58 -25.01
CA ASP A 137 6.95 2.98 -24.82
C ASP A 137 6.96 1.50 -25.26
N ALA A 138 5.79 0.86 -25.31
CA ALA A 138 5.61 -0.50 -25.79
C ALA A 138 5.40 -0.61 -27.31
N VAL A 139 5.29 0.53 -28.03
CA VAL A 139 5.16 0.56 -29.49
C VAL A 139 6.57 0.66 -30.10
N PRO A 140 7.01 -0.33 -30.90
CA PRO A 140 8.29 -0.22 -31.60
C PRO A 140 8.31 1.02 -32.50
N PRO A 141 9.43 1.78 -32.56
CA PRO A 141 9.54 2.91 -33.46
C PRO A 141 9.33 2.43 -34.91
N LEU A 142 8.60 3.22 -35.69
CA LEU A 142 8.43 2.98 -37.12
C LEU A 142 9.75 3.35 -37.81
N ASN A 143 10.50 2.34 -38.24
CA ASN A 143 11.71 2.48 -39.04
C ASN A 143 11.35 2.51 -40.53
#